data_AF-A0A8J8D4U8-F1
#
_entry.id   AF-A0A8J8D4U8-F1
#
_cell.length_a   1.000
_cell.length_b   1.000
_cell.length_c   1.000
_cell.angle_alpha   90.00
_cell.angle_beta   90.00
_cell.angle_gamma   90.00
#
_symmetry.space_group_name_H-M   'P 1'
#
loop_
_entity.id
_entity.type
_entity.pdbx_description
1 polymer ?
#
loop_
_entity_poly.entity_id
_entity_poly.type
_entity_poly.pdbx_seq_one_letter_code
_entity_poly.pdbx_strand_id
1 'polypeptide(L)' 'MRDRLEKMLNVKILEIEELDDRIVVYVPEDQVRIAVGSGGAAVKAAELVIGKKIEVKGRS' A
#
# COMPACT_ATOMS: atom_id res chain seq x y z
N MET A 1 -4.71 7.52 -8.54
CA MET A 1 -4.34 7.03 -7.19
C MET A 1 -3.62 5.69 -7.28
N ARG A 2 -4.26 4.65 -7.84
CA ARG A 2 -3.68 3.31 -8.05
C ARG A 2 -2.25 3.32 -8.61
N ASP A 3 -2.02 3.90 -9.78
CA ASP A 3 -0.71 3.89 -10.45
C ASP A 3 0.40 4.53 -9.61
N ARG A 4 0.05 5.50 -8.77
CA ARG A 4 1.01 6.14 -7.87
C ARG A 4 1.38 5.17 -6.74
N LEU A 5 0.40 4.53 -6.11
CA LEU A 5 0.63 3.55 -5.06
C LEU A 5 1.37 2.30 -5.58
N GLU A 6 1.06 1.81 -6.78
CA GLU A 6 1.78 0.68 -7.39
C GLU A 6 3.26 1.00 -7.61
N LYS A 7 3.59 2.22 -8.08
CA LYS A 7 4.99 2.66 -8.23
C LYS A 7 5.70 2.83 -6.89
N MET A 8 5.01 3.35 -5.87
CA MET A 8 5.62 3.61 -4.56
C MET A 8 5.82 2.33 -3.75
N LEU A 9 4.85 1.42 -3.77
CA LEU A 9 4.89 0.15 -3.05
C LEU A 9 5.61 -0.94 -3.86
N ASN A 10 5.92 -0.67 -5.14
CA ASN A 10 6.62 -1.57 -6.06
C ASN A 10 5.96 -2.96 -6.18
N VAL A 11 4.64 -2.97 -6.23
CA VAL A 11 3.81 -4.18 -6.29
C VAL A 11 2.56 -3.91 -7.13
N LYS A 12 1.95 -4.99 -7.62
CA LYS A 12 0.63 -4.90 -8.28
C LYS A 12 -0.45 -4.78 -7.21
N ILE A 13 -1.33 -3.79 -7.36
CA ILE A 13 -2.46 -3.62 -6.44
C ILE A 13 -3.69 -4.31 -7.01
N LEU A 14 -4.27 -5.20 -6.20
CA LEU A 14 -5.51 -5.89 -6.53
C LEU A 14 -6.68 -4.92 -6.35
N GLU A 15 -6.77 -4.31 -5.16
CA GLU A 15 -7.88 -3.46 -4.76
C GLU A 15 -7.42 -2.34 -3.83
N ILE A 16 -8.17 -1.23 -3.83
CA ILE A 16 -7.96 -0.08 -2.96
C ILE A 16 -9.33 0.26 -2.35
N GLU A 17 -9.39 0.27 -1.02
CA GLU A 17 -10.53 0.78 -0.27
C GLU A 17 -10.11 2.10 0.39
N GLU A 18 -10.82 3.17 0.10
CA GLU A 18 -10.65 4.45 0.81
C GLU A 18 -11.65 4.52 1.96
N LEU A 19 -11.12 4.60 3.18
CA LEU A 19 -11.87 4.87 4.40
C LEU A 19 -11.62 6.33 4.83
N ASP A 20 -12.41 6.79 5.80
CA ASP A 20 -12.33 8.16 6.28
C ASP A 20 -10.95 8.48 6.89
N ASP A 21 -10.33 7.53 7.60
CA ASP A 21 -9.07 7.69 8.33
C ASP A 21 -7.85 7.10 7.61
N ARG A 22 -8.05 6.18 6.66
CA ARG A 22 -6.99 5.40 6.03
C ARG A 22 -7.35 4.91 4.64
N ILE A 23 -6.35 4.39 3.93
CA ILE A 23 -6.50 3.67 2.67
C ILE A 23 -6.05 2.23 2.91
N VAL A 24 -6.90 1.26 2.61
CA VAL A 24 -6.54 -0.15 2.63
C VAL A 24 -6.14 -0.58 1.22
N VAL A 25 -4.92 -1.09 1.06
CA VAL A 25 -4.38 -1.54 -0.21
C VAL A 25 -4.23 -3.05 -0.16
N TYR A 26 -4.94 -3.75 -1.04
CA TYR A 26 -4.84 -5.19 -1.19
C TYR A 26 -3.83 -5.54 -2.27
N VAL A 27 -2.88 -6.40 -1.89
CA VAL A 27 -1.82 -6.90 -2.74
C VAL A 27 -1.80 -8.43 -2.68
N PRO A 28 -1.19 -9.12 -3.66
CA PRO A 28 -0.96 -10.55 -3.55
C PRO A 28 -0.28 -10.90 -2.22
N GLU A 29 -0.70 -11.98 -1.55
CA GLU A 29 -0.19 -12.35 -0.21
C GLU A 29 1.34 -12.48 -0.16
N ASP A 30 1.94 -13.00 -1.22
CA ASP A 30 3.40 -13.16 -1.39
C ASP A 30 4.14 -11.82 -1.56
N GLN A 31 3.42 -10.75 -1.92
CA GLN A 31 3.98 -9.42 -2.16
C GLN A 31 3.79 -8.45 -0.99
N VAL A 32 3.09 -8.83 0.08
CA VAL A 32 2.86 -7.96 1.25
C VAL A 32 4.18 -7.42 1.81
N ARG A 33 5.19 -8.28 1.99
CA ARG A 33 6.49 -7.87 2.51
C ARG A 33 7.19 -6.86 1.59
N ILE A 34 7.03 -7.00 0.28
CA ILE A 34 7.61 -6.08 -0.72
C ILE A 34 6.91 -4.72 -0.62
N ALA A 35 5.57 -4.75 -0.59
CA ALA A 35 4.72 -3.57 -0.47
C ALA A 35 5.00 -2.76 0.81
N VAL A 36 5.21 -3.44 1.94
CA VAL A 36 5.56 -2.83 3.22
C VAL A 36 6.97 -2.24 3.18
N GLY A 37 7.92 -2.94 2.57
CA GLY A 37 9.33 -2.59 2.56
C GLY A 37 10.01 -2.82 3.92
N SER A 38 11.34 -2.67 3.95
CA SER A 38 12.14 -2.86 5.17
C SER A 38 11.64 -1.97 6.31
N GLY A 39 11.13 -2.57 7.40
CA GLY A 39 10.59 -1.83 8.55
C GLY A 39 9.40 -0.92 8.24
N GLY A 40 8.67 -1.17 7.15
CA GLY A 40 7.54 -0.32 6.72
C GLY A 40 7.95 0.94 5.96
N ALA A 41 9.20 1.04 5.47
CA ALA A 41 9.70 2.24 4.82
C ALA A 41 8.89 2.67 3.58
N ALA A 42 8.48 1.71 2.74
CA ALA A 42 7.73 2.00 1.52
C ALA A 42 6.33 2.55 1.84
N VAL A 43 5.63 1.92 2.80
CA VAL A 43 4.33 2.39 3.29
C VAL A 43 4.44 3.76 3.91
N LYS A 44 5.42 4.00 4.80
CA LYS A 44 5.62 5.32 5.42
C LYS A 44 5.88 6.42 4.39
N ALA A 45 6.67 6.14 3.36
CA ALA A 45 6.89 7.10 2.27
C ALA A 45 5.59 7.38 1.50
N ALA A 46 4.79 6.35 1.22
CA ALA A 46 3.47 6.50 0.60
C ALA A 46 2.51 7.32 1.47
N GLU A 47 2.46 7.08 2.79
CA GLU A 47 1.62 7.84 3.71
C GLU A 47 1.96 9.34 3.69
N LEU A 48 3.25 9.68 3.67
CA LEU A 48 3.71 11.07 3.62
C LEU A 48 3.30 11.79 2.32
N VAL A 49 3.37 11.09 1.19
CA VAL A 49 3.03 11.66 -0.12
C VAL A 49 1.52 11.77 -0.32
N ILE A 50 0.76 10.81 0.17
CA ILE A 50 -0.71 10.77 0.03
C ILE A 50 -1.39 11.63 1.10
N GLY A 51 -0.76 11.81 2.27
CA GLY A 51 -1.35 12.52 3.40
C GLY A 51 -2.43 11.73 4.14
N LYS A 52 -2.46 10.40 3.98
CA LYS A 52 -3.37 9.48 4.68
C LYS A 52 -2.61 8.26 5.18
N LYS A 53 -3.15 7.61 6.22
CA LYS A 53 -2.65 6.30 6.67
C LYS A 53 -2.89 5.23 5.62
N ILE A 54 -1.95 4.29 5.48
CA ILE A 54 -2.01 3.22 4.49
C ILE A 54 -1.85 1.88 5.20
N GLU A 55 -2.84 1.02 5.06
CA GLU A 55 -2.85 -0.34 5.57
C GLU A 55 -2.69 -1.31 4.40
N VAL A 56 -1.68 -2.17 4.45
CA VAL A 56 -1.44 -3.16 3.39
C VAL A 56 -1.96 -4.52 3.85
N LYS A 57 -2.80 -5.16 3.03
CA LYS A 57 -3.33 -6.50 3.28
C LYS A 57 -3.00 -7.45 2.14
N GLY A 58 -2.66 -8.69 2.49
CA GLY A 58 -2.56 -9.78 1.54
C GLY A 58 -3.94 -10.26 1.14
N ARG A 59 -4.11 -10.60 -0.15
CA ARG A 59 -5.32 -11.22 -0.68
C ARG A 59 -4.95 -12.27 -1.73
N SER A 60 -5.58 -13.44 -1.63
CA SER A 60 -5.49 -14.57 -2.55
C SER A 60 -6.53 -14.47 -3.67
#